data_AF-A0A4Y9Y4J4-F1
#
_entry.id   AF-A0A4Y9Y4J4-F1
#
_cell.length_a   1.000
_cell.length_b   1.000
_cell.length_c   1.000
_cell.angle_alpha   90.00
_cell.angle_beta   90.00
_cell.angle_gamma   90.00
#
_symmetry.space_group_name_H-M   'P 1'
#
loop_
_entity.id
_entity.type
_entity.pdbx_description
1 polymer ?
#
loop_
_entity_poly.entity_id
_entity_poly.type
_entity_poly.pdbx_seq_one_letter_code
_entity_poly.pdbx_strand_id
1 'polypeptide(L)'
;MSSHSPVIKGLHPCFPSHPHPAAMSLKLNNCTVVFEDEKHALYQNAIQAVTAILRDPKDAEIARIQSWLVDRRFAMLFWLDTDKIMEGGPPPIFAYRRLFDKWGRLRPEHLSHGGLKGLGTWGEELNEGVMLYVGEVSLKQVRYGGVAEPYLLGELLKSSYLDRKDFACTDLYPELDLKRFELFSKHGFRRVGRTSIFAYSQDPLHRSRRLRIQDDIVSVYVHYLTCGLSVAKHERLDAGGLQHHLLKAHPIHAVLSNVANYTDDKLDKTIRALCHFQPSRAHDQDDEGQTPIYYAVKVGSLQGVRTLLSLGAAADLERRDHCEMATSLELCASEMMVKRECAEFQFQFLGNDEIYLRMEWLMKRALEVPGLPESEEAYIARERWGCTCGQCKDGWYSERMRWALKCGATMVAETPELPISAFDSQGFLPLEVAETDVMLNHLPFKQRFKLFIVFYRGYWACLKAVAEFFLQMSDDVFPTCAAIIAGIREGNLLGSMQTQAAICYLSTGGRLEHAVDCIIWHTIQLRFVNMVYQLPVDKMPETSCNNDIEFDLLRRNMCPGFVPRFWGPYTEKSDFVLQIGE
;
A
#
# COMPACT_ATOMS: atom_id res chain seq x y z
N MET A 1 45.16 -14.11 27.45
CA MET A 1 44.96 -12.67 27.73
C MET A 1 43.46 -12.44 27.81
N SER A 2 42.95 -12.33 29.03
CA SER A 2 41.53 -12.27 29.38
C SER A 2 40.96 -10.87 29.19
N SER A 3 40.00 -10.72 28.29
CA SER A 3 39.21 -9.50 28.11
C SER A 3 38.08 -9.45 29.13
N HIS A 4 38.21 -8.57 30.12
CA HIS A 4 37.15 -8.21 31.04
C HIS A 4 36.15 -7.27 30.34
N SER A 5 34.94 -7.76 30.05
CA SER A 5 33.77 -6.91 29.78
C SER A 5 33.22 -6.39 31.12
N PRO A 6 32.91 -5.09 31.25
CA PRO A 6 32.33 -4.56 32.48
C PRO A 6 30.83 -4.91 32.52
N VAL A 7 30.44 -5.62 33.58
CA VAL A 7 29.05 -5.83 33.97
C VAL A 7 28.50 -4.49 34.46
N ILE A 8 27.65 -3.84 33.67
CA ILE A 8 26.89 -2.67 34.09
C ILE A 8 25.77 -3.17 35.02
N LYS A 9 25.96 -3.00 36.33
CA LYS A 9 24.91 -3.21 37.34
C LYS A 9 23.87 -2.10 37.20
N GLY A 10 22.61 -2.51 37.01
CA GLY A 10 21.46 -1.62 36.85
C GLY A 10 21.27 -0.65 38.01
N LEU A 11 21.28 0.64 37.68
CA LEU A 11 20.77 1.70 38.53
C LEU A 11 19.24 1.75 38.35
N HIS A 12 18.50 1.18 39.29
CA HIS A 12 17.07 1.46 39.43
C HIS A 12 16.91 2.87 40.04
N PRO A 13 16.21 3.81 39.39
CA PRO A 13 15.87 5.07 40.03
C PRO A 13 14.77 4.82 41.08
N CYS A 14 15.14 4.94 42.36
CA CYS A 14 14.18 4.99 43.46
C CYS A 14 13.40 6.32 43.39
N PHE A 15 12.21 6.28 42.81
CA PHE A 15 11.23 7.37 42.96
C PHE A 15 10.55 7.28 44.34
N PRO A 16 10.32 8.41 45.03
CA PRO A 16 9.57 8.42 46.28
C PRO A 16 8.11 8.02 46.00
N SER A 17 7.67 6.92 46.61
CA SER A 17 6.30 6.43 46.57
C SER A 17 5.40 7.38 47.37
N HIS A 18 4.60 8.20 46.68
CA HIS A 18 3.48 8.88 47.32
C HIS A 18 2.43 7.86 47.78
N PRO A 19 1.80 8.04 48.96
CA PRO A 19 0.80 7.11 49.47
C PRO A 19 -0.39 7.06 48.52
N HIS A 20 -0.63 5.88 47.92
CA HIS A 20 -1.84 5.60 47.15
C HIS A 20 -3.06 5.76 48.07
N PRO A 21 -4.06 6.59 47.71
CA PRO A 21 -5.34 6.62 48.42
C PRO A 21 -5.96 5.23 48.37
N ALA A 22 -6.52 4.77 49.50
CA ALA A 22 -7.12 3.45 49.65
C ALA A 22 -8.08 3.16 48.48
N ALA A 23 -7.73 2.18 47.65
CA ALA A 23 -8.48 1.81 46.46
C ALA A 23 -9.86 1.26 46.87
N MET A 24 -10.88 2.12 46.85
CA MET A 24 -12.26 1.64 46.81
C MET A 24 -12.41 0.80 45.53
N SER A 25 -12.69 -0.49 45.69
CA SER A 25 -13.05 -1.39 44.59
C SER A 25 -14.35 -0.89 43.94
N LEU A 26 -14.22 -0.03 42.93
CA LEU A 26 -15.33 0.42 42.10
C LEU A 26 -15.79 -0.77 41.27
N LYS A 27 -17.04 -1.21 41.49
CA LYS A 27 -17.65 -2.30 40.74
C LYS A 27 -18.35 -1.75 39.50
N LEU A 28 -17.95 -2.24 38.32
CA LEU A 28 -18.62 -1.93 37.05
C LEU A 28 -19.90 -2.76 36.81
N ASN A 29 -20.31 -3.61 37.76
CA ASN A 29 -21.38 -4.59 37.60
C ASN A 29 -22.75 -4.02 37.18
N ASN A 30 -23.00 -2.73 37.46
CA ASN A 30 -24.24 -2.05 37.10
C ASN A 30 -24.07 -1.07 35.94
N CYS A 31 -22.89 -1.03 35.31
CA CYS A 31 -22.64 -0.19 34.14
C CYS A 31 -23.06 -0.93 32.87
N THR A 32 -23.48 -0.19 31.86
CA THR A 32 -23.89 -0.74 30.56
C THR A 32 -22.95 -0.25 29.47
N VAL A 33 -22.70 -1.09 28.48
CA VAL A 33 -22.00 -0.69 27.25
C VAL A 33 -23.03 -0.55 26.15
N VAL A 34 -23.07 0.63 25.54
CA VAL A 34 -23.91 0.93 24.38
C VAL A 34 -22.99 1.08 23.16
N PHE A 35 -23.40 0.52 22.03
CA PHE A 35 -22.72 0.69 20.76
C PHE A 35 -23.54 1.60 19.86
N GLU A 36 -22.88 2.59 19.29
CA GLU A 36 -23.41 3.47 18.25
C GLU A 36 -22.58 3.23 16.98
N ASP A 37 -23.22 3.11 15.83
CA ASP A 37 -22.52 2.92 14.56
C ASP A 37 -23.06 3.83 13.46
N GLU A 38 -22.16 4.27 12.60
CA GLU A 38 -22.48 5.19 11.51
C GLU A 38 -21.66 4.81 10.27
N LYS A 39 -22.34 4.63 9.14
CA LYS A 39 -21.68 4.39 7.86
C LYS A 39 -21.05 5.69 7.36
N HIS A 40 -19.81 5.61 6.87
CA HIS A 40 -19.12 6.78 6.35
C HIS A 40 -19.88 7.40 5.16
N ALA A 41 -20.11 8.71 5.19
CA ALA A 41 -20.95 9.40 4.19
C ALA A 41 -20.54 9.12 2.73
N LEU A 42 -19.24 9.12 2.45
CA LEU A 42 -18.67 8.87 1.11
C LEU A 42 -18.37 7.40 0.82
N TYR A 43 -18.18 6.58 1.86
CA TYR A 43 -17.61 5.23 1.76
C TYR A 43 -18.46 4.21 2.50
N GLN A 44 -19.78 4.27 2.32
CA GLN A 44 -20.77 3.54 3.12
C GLN A 44 -20.59 2.01 3.11
N ASN A 45 -19.94 1.47 2.09
CA ASN A 45 -19.66 0.03 1.94
C ASN A 45 -18.27 -0.38 2.43
N ALA A 46 -17.39 0.59 2.70
CA ALA A 46 -15.99 0.33 3.01
C ALA A 46 -15.62 0.72 4.45
N ILE A 47 -16.25 1.78 4.99
CA ILE A 47 -15.94 2.31 6.32
C ILE A 47 -17.23 2.47 7.13
N GLN A 48 -17.21 1.97 8.35
CA GLN A 48 -18.24 2.20 9.37
C GLN A 48 -17.55 2.62 10.67
N ALA A 49 -17.92 3.79 11.18
CA ALA A 49 -17.51 4.22 12.51
C ALA A 49 -18.32 3.45 13.55
N VAL A 50 -17.64 2.97 14.60
CA VAL A 50 -18.23 2.24 15.72
C VAL A 50 -17.76 2.89 17.01
N THR A 51 -18.71 3.36 17.81
CA THR A 51 -18.45 3.99 19.10
C THR A 51 -19.00 3.12 20.21
N ALA A 52 -18.13 2.66 21.11
CA ALA A 52 -18.52 1.96 22.32
C ALA A 52 -18.53 2.96 23.50
N ILE A 53 -19.65 3.04 24.23
CA ILE A 53 -19.85 3.98 25.33
C ILE A 53 -20.18 3.20 26.60
N LEU A 54 -19.34 3.33 27.62
CA LEU A 54 -19.62 2.80 28.96
C LEU A 54 -20.41 3.85 29.76
N ARG A 55 -21.59 3.48 30.25
CA ARG A 55 -22.47 4.35 31.05
C ARG A 55 -22.68 3.82 32.45
N ASP A 56 -22.81 4.73 33.41
CA ASP A 56 -23.15 4.39 34.79
C ASP A 56 -24.67 4.10 34.95
N PRO A 57 -25.15 3.64 36.12
CA PRO A 57 -26.57 3.37 36.34
C PRO A 57 -27.50 4.58 36.21
N LYS A 58 -26.95 5.80 36.19
CA LYS A 58 -27.67 7.05 35.97
C LYS A 58 -27.55 7.53 34.52
N ASP A 59 -27.11 6.66 33.63
CA ASP A 59 -26.89 6.91 32.21
C ASP A 59 -25.77 7.93 31.88
N ALA A 60 -24.93 8.26 32.86
CA ALA A 60 -23.81 9.17 32.64
C ALA A 60 -22.63 8.44 31.97
N GLU A 61 -22.06 9.02 30.91
CA GLU A 61 -20.87 8.50 30.23
C GLU A 61 -19.67 8.43 31.19
N ILE A 62 -19.08 7.24 31.31
CA ILE A 62 -17.87 6.95 32.07
C ILE A 62 -16.65 7.00 31.14
N ALA A 63 -16.73 6.25 30.03
CA ALA A 63 -15.66 6.08 29.06
C ALA A 63 -16.23 5.84 27.66
N ARG A 64 -15.43 6.14 26.64
CA ARG A 64 -15.79 5.99 25.24
C ARG A 64 -14.59 5.49 24.43
N ILE A 65 -14.83 4.54 23.52
CA ILE A 65 -13.87 4.11 22.50
C ILE A 65 -14.46 4.41 21.13
N GLN A 66 -13.72 5.16 20.32
CA GLN A 66 -14.04 5.34 18.90
C GLN A 66 -13.22 4.37 18.07
N SER A 67 -13.87 3.65 17.16
CA SER A 67 -13.26 2.65 16.29
C SER A 67 -13.82 2.75 14.88
N TRP A 68 -13.14 2.11 13.92
CA TRP A 68 -13.55 2.10 12.52
C TRP A 68 -13.42 0.69 11.97
N LEU A 69 -14.53 0.16 11.47
CA LEU A 69 -14.54 -1.04 10.64
C LEU A 69 -14.18 -0.67 9.22
N VAL A 70 -13.19 -1.38 8.70
CA VAL A 70 -12.65 -1.20 7.36
C VAL A 70 -12.78 -2.51 6.58
N ASP A 71 -13.68 -2.52 5.61
CA ASP A 71 -13.74 -3.58 4.61
C ASP A 71 -12.68 -3.33 3.53
N ARG A 72 -11.57 -4.06 3.65
CA ARG A 72 -10.38 -3.86 2.81
C ARG A 72 -10.65 -4.15 1.33
N ARG A 73 -11.69 -4.93 1.01
CA ARG A 73 -12.09 -5.24 -0.38
C ARG A 73 -12.54 -3.99 -1.15
N PHE A 74 -13.02 -2.98 -0.43
CA PHE A 74 -13.48 -1.71 -0.99
C PHE A 74 -12.53 -0.55 -0.67
N ALA A 75 -11.40 -0.81 0.02
CA ALA A 75 -10.53 0.21 0.56
C ALA A 75 -9.63 0.92 -0.45
N MET A 76 -9.48 0.35 -1.66
CA MET A 76 -8.82 1.02 -2.78
C MET A 76 -9.39 2.43 -3.03
N LEU A 77 -10.69 2.63 -2.79
CA LEU A 77 -11.39 3.90 -3.07
C LEU A 77 -11.02 5.05 -2.14
N PHE A 78 -10.58 4.78 -0.91
CA PHE A 78 -10.24 5.82 0.07
C PHE A 78 -8.75 5.82 0.46
N TRP A 79 -7.94 4.95 -0.16
CA TRP A 79 -6.50 4.82 0.09
C TRP A 79 -5.78 6.17 0.16
N LEU A 80 -6.21 7.17 -0.60
CA LEU A 80 -5.56 8.48 -0.75
C LEU A 80 -6.29 9.67 -0.15
N ASP A 81 -7.49 9.48 0.36
CA ASP A 81 -8.29 10.58 0.92
C ASP A 81 -7.92 10.81 2.39
N THR A 82 -6.65 11.19 2.64
CA THR A 82 -6.16 11.49 3.99
C THR A 82 -6.91 12.65 4.62
N ASP A 83 -7.35 13.60 3.81
CA ASP A 83 -7.84 14.90 4.28
C ASP A 83 -9.33 14.86 4.66
N LYS A 84 -10.12 13.92 4.11
CA LYS A 84 -11.58 13.84 4.39
C LYS A 84 -11.99 12.82 5.45
N ILE A 85 -11.08 11.96 5.91
CA ILE A 85 -11.33 11.02 7.03
C ILE A 85 -11.07 11.71 8.40
N MET A 86 -10.75 13.01 8.41
CA MET A 86 -10.06 13.73 9.49
C MET A 86 -10.90 14.21 10.69
N GLU A 87 -12.16 13.81 10.83
CA GLU A 87 -12.94 14.23 12.01
C GLU A 87 -12.66 13.32 13.22
N GLY A 88 -11.53 13.57 13.92
CA GLY A 88 -11.41 13.21 15.34
C GLY A 88 -10.40 12.13 15.79
N GLY A 89 -9.25 11.92 15.12
CA GLY A 89 -8.18 11.07 15.67
C GLY A 89 -7.12 10.64 14.64
N PRO A 90 -6.05 9.92 15.06
CA PRO A 90 -5.06 9.37 14.12
C PRO A 90 -5.74 8.36 13.20
N PRO A 91 -5.83 8.64 11.89
CA PRO A 91 -6.80 7.99 11.04
C PRO A 91 -6.43 6.53 10.78
N PRO A 92 -7.43 5.63 10.67
CA PRO A 92 -7.23 4.21 10.33
C PRO A 92 -6.41 4.01 9.05
N ILE A 93 -6.38 5.03 8.18
CA ILE A 93 -5.63 5.03 6.94
C ILE A 93 -4.11 4.89 7.14
N PHE A 94 -3.53 5.42 8.21
CA PHE A 94 -2.08 5.27 8.44
C PHE A 94 -1.72 3.83 8.78
N ALA A 95 -2.49 3.22 9.70
CA ALA A 95 -2.34 1.81 10.01
C ALA A 95 -2.59 0.93 8.77
N TYR A 96 -3.61 1.27 7.98
CA TYR A 96 -3.91 0.57 6.74
C TYR A 96 -2.75 0.66 5.74
N ARG A 97 -2.20 1.86 5.50
CA ARG A 97 -1.08 2.07 4.57
C ARG A 97 0.23 1.42 4.99
N ARG A 98 0.47 1.31 6.29
CA ARG A 98 1.68 0.69 6.84
C ARG A 98 1.63 -0.84 6.73
N LEU A 99 0.44 -1.43 6.79
CA LEU A 99 0.25 -2.87 6.76
C LEU A 99 -0.05 -3.41 5.38
N PHE A 100 -0.98 -2.78 4.66
CA PHE A 100 -1.55 -3.31 3.43
C PHE A 100 -0.99 -2.59 2.22
N ASP A 101 -1.19 -3.15 1.02
CA ASP A 101 -1.01 -2.45 -0.25
C ASP A 101 -2.33 -1.84 -0.73
N LYS A 102 -2.31 -1.19 -1.91
CA LYS A 102 -3.52 -0.63 -2.55
C LYS A 102 -4.66 -1.64 -2.77
N TRP A 103 -4.38 -2.94 -2.72
CA TRP A 103 -5.34 -4.03 -2.90
C TRP A 103 -5.85 -4.62 -1.58
N GLY A 104 -5.41 -4.09 -0.44
CA GLY A 104 -5.78 -4.60 0.88
C GLY A 104 -5.07 -5.88 1.27
N ARG A 105 -3.97 -6.21 0.61
CA ARG A 105 -3.11 -7.36 0.96
C ARG A 105 -1.95 -6.90 1.82
N LEU A 106 -1.62 -7.68 2.83
CA LEU A 106 -0.49 -7.45 3.72
C LEU A 106 0.79 -7.34 2.89
N ARG A 107 1.56 -6.27 3.11
CA ARG A 107 2.77 -6.00 2.34
C ARG A 107 3.75 -7.18 2.48
N PRO A 108 4.44 -7.59 1.39
CA PRO A 108 5.34 -8.76 1.40
C PRO A 108 6.45 -8.68 2.44
N GLU A 109 6.87 -7.47 2.80
CA GLU A 109 7.89 -7.24 3.82
C GLU A 109 7.47 -7.74 5.22
N HIS A 110 6.18 -7.73 5.53
CA HIS A 110 5.64 -8.24 6.79
C HIS A 110 5.48 -9.76 6.80
N LEU A 111 5.53 -10.39 5.61
CA LEU A 111 5.40 -11.85 5.44
C LEU A 111 6.76 -12.55 5.45
N SER A 112 7.70 -12.05 4.66
CA SER A 112 8.90 -12.80 4.27
C SER A 112 10.22 -12.12 4.64
N HIS A 113 10.24 -10.80 4.84
CA HIS A 113 11.48 -10.06 5.04
C HIS A 113 12.21 -10.50 6.31
N GLY A 114 13.53 -10.68 6.23
CA GLY A 114 14.33 -11.18 7.36
C GLY A 114 14.24 -10.31 8.62
N GLY A 115 14.11 -8.99 8.45
CA GLY A 115 13.99 -8.03 9.55
C GLY A 115 12.55 -7.56 9.81
N LEU A 116 11.84 -7.13 8.76
CA LEU A 116 10.58 -6.38 8.90
C LEU A 116 9.39 -7.25 9.30
N LYS A 117 9.41 -8.55 8.99
CA LYS A 117 8.35 -9.49 9.43
C LYS A 117 8.27 -9.67 10.95
N GLY A 118 9.28 -9.20 11.67
CA GLY A 118 9.34 -9.37 13.12
C GLY A 118 9.33 -10.86 13.51
N LEU A 119 8.42 -11.25 14.41
CA LEU A 119 8.28 -12.65 14.87
C LEU A 119 7.50 -13.54 13.88
N GLY A 120 6.93 -12.96 12.82
CA GLY A 120 5.97 -13.65 11.95
C GLY A 120 4.73 -14.12 12.73
N THR A 121 4.33 -13.35 13.75
CA THR A 121 3.13 -13.63 14.56
C THR A 121 1.86 -13.53 13.72
N TRP A 122 1.93 -12.69 12.68
CA TRP A 122 0.87 -12.39 11.73
C TRP A 122 1.37 -12.71 10.32
N GLY A 123 0.46 -13.17 9.47
CA GLY A 123 0.71 -13.58 8.10
C GLY A 123 -0.44 -13.23 7.16
N GLU A 124 -0.62 -14.04 6.11
CA GLU A 124 -1.64 -13.83 5.07
C GLU A 124 -3.06 -13.88 5.60
N GLU A 125 -3.31 -14.36 6.83
CA GLU A 125 -4.63 -14.29 7.46
C GLU A 125 -5.13 -12.85 7.61
N LEU A 126 -4.23 -11.85 7.66
CA LEU A 126 -4.62 -10.43 7.64
C LEU A 126 -5.18 -9.97 6.29
N ASN A 127 -5.11 -10.78 5.24
CA ASN A 127 -5.75 -10.49 3.95
C ASN A 127 -7.26 -10.75 3.97
N GLU A 128 -7.76 -11.46 4.97
CA GLU A 128 -9.15 -11.93 5.07
C GLU A 128 -9.96 -11.17 6.14
N GLY A 129 -11.27 -11.07 5.96
CA GLY A 129 -12.17 -10.41 6.91
C GLY A 129 -12.08 -8.88 6.92
N VAL A 130 -12.74 -8.24 7.88
CA VAL A 130 -12.71 -6.79 8.11
C VAL A 130 -11.62 -6.40 9.12
N MET A 131 -11.13 -5.17 9.03
CA MET A 131 -10.18 -4.60 9.98
C MET A 131 -10.93 -3.66 10.93
N LEU A 132 -10.94 -3.97 12.22
CA LEU A 132 -11.44 -3.05 13.25
C LEU A 132 -10.28 -2.22 13.81
N TYR A 133 -10.09 -1.00 13.30
CA TYR A 133 -9.11 -0.08 13.86
C TYR A 133 -9.65 0.56 15.15
N VAL A 134 -8.98 0.33 16.27
CA VAL A 134 -9.33 0.86 17.59
C VAL A 134 -8.59 2.17 17.81
N GLY A 135 -9.37 3.26 17.84
CA GLY A 135 -8.91 4.64 17.97
C GLY A 135 -8.63 5.08 19.39
N GLU A 136 -9.07 6.30 19.70
CA GLU A 136 -8.89 6.89 21.02
C GLU A 136 -9.80 6.22 22.06
N VAL A 137 -9.21 5.94 23.22
CA VAL A 137 -9.93 5.51 24.42
C VAL A 137 -9.98 6.72 25.35
N SER A 138 -11.16 7.30 25.53
CA SER A 138 -11.34 8.51 26.35
C SER A 138 -12.09 8.18 27.64
N LEU A 139 -11.59 8.72 28.75
CA LEU A 139 -12.19 8.59 30.07
C LEU A 139 -12.83 9.93 30.47
N LYS A 140 -14.15 9.96 30.63
CA LYS A 140 -14.88 11.15 31.09
C LYS A 140 -14.88 11.28 32.61
N GLN A 141 -14.81 10.16 33.32
CA GLN A 141 -14.86 10.11 34.77
C GLN A 141 -13.59 9.49 35.37
N VAL A 142 -12.64 10.34 35.75
CA VAL A 142 -11.29 9.96 36.23
C VAL A 142 -11.31 8.91 37.36
N ARG A 143 -12.34 8.91 38.20
CA ARG A 143 -12.50 7.93 39.30
C ARG A 143 -12.53 6.48 38.82
N TYR A 144 -12.91 6.21 37.56
CA TYR A 144 -12.95 4.86 36.98
C TYR A 144 -11.68 4.49 36.20
N GLY A 145 -10.66 5.35 36.21
CA GLY A 145 -9.43 5.12 35.46
C GLY A 145 -8.73 3.83 35.87
N GLY A 146 -8.25 3.09 34.88
CA GLY A 146 -7.59 1.80 35.06
C GLY A 146 -8.56 0.61 35.20
N VAL A 147 -9.87 0.84 35.24
CA VAL A 147 -10.89 -0.22 35.29
C VAL A 147 -11.89 -0.10 34.13
N ALA A 148 -12.35 1.12 33.83
CA ALA A 148 -13.30 1.37 32.75
C ALA A 148 -12.72 1.08 31.36
N GLU A 149 -11.47 1.50 31.10
CA GLU A 149 -10.82 1.36 29.80
C GLU A 149 -10.57 -0.11 29.43
N PRO A 150 -9.98 -0.96 30.32
CA PRO A 150 -9.91 -2.40 30.10
C PRO A 150 -11.26 -3.06 29.85
N TYR A 151 -12.26 -2.71 30.67
CA TYR A 151 -13.59 -3.30 30.57
C TYR A 151 -14.24 -2.97 29.22
N LEU A 152 -14.25 -1.69 28.83
CA LEU A 152 -14.85 -1.24 27.58
C LEU A 152 -14.13 -1.81 26.35
N LEU A 153 -12.79 -1.89 26.38
CA LEU A 153 -12.02 -2.55 25.32
C LEU A 153 -12.38 -4.03 25.23
N GLY A 154 -12.47 -4.73 26.37
CA GLY A 154 -12.87 -6.13 26.41
C GLY A 154 -14.27 -6.37 25.83
N GLU A 155 -15.23 -5.48 26.10
CA GLU A 155 -16.58 -5.58 25.54
C GLU A 155 -16.61 -5.27 24.03
N LEU A 156 -15.83 -4.29 23.56
CA LEU A 156 -15.68 -4.04 22.12
C LEU A 156 -15.11 -5.27 21.39
N LEU A 157 -14.08 -5.91 21.92
CA LEU A 157 -13.44 -7.09 21.29
C LEU A 157 -14.32 -8.34 21.29
N LYS A 158 -15.36 -8.39 22.13
CA LYS A 158 -16.37 -9.48 22.16
C LYS A 158 -17.65 -9.12 21.39
N SER A 159 -17.77 -7.89 20.91
CA SER A 159 -18.95 -7.43 20.18
C SER A 159 -19.12 -8.16 18.85
N SER A 160 -20.30 -8.03 18.25
CA SER A 160 -20.60 -8.59 16.93
C SER A 160 -19.86 -7.92 15.77
N TYR A 161 -19.10 -6.85 16.03
CA TYR A 161 -18.31 -6.13 15.02
C TYR A 161 -17.01 -6.83 14.65
N LEU A 162 -16.65 -7.89 15.38
CA LEU A 162 -15.43 -8.65 15.13
C LEU A 162 -15.82 -10.13 15.09
N ASP A 163 -15.70 -10.77 13.93
CA ASP A 163 -15.86 -12.21 13.74
C ASP A 163 -14.50 -12.91 13.83
N ARG A 164 -14.49 -14.24 13.77
CA ARG A 164 -13.29 -15.08 13.87
C ARG A 164 -12.26 -14.83 12.76
N LYS A 165 -12.72 -14.43 11.57
CA LYS A 165 -11.86 -14.10 10.43
C LYS A 165 -11.36 -12.66 10.46
N ASP A 166 -11.95 -11.83 11.30
CA ASP A 166 -11.60 -10.42 11.40
C ASP A 166 -10.46 -10.24 12.40
N PHE A 167 -9.87 -9.05 12.39
CA PHE A 167 -8.89 -8.65 13.38
C PHE A 167 -9.12 -7.21 13.80
N ALA A 168 -8.82 -6.93 15.07
CA ALA A 168 -8.73 -5.57 15.56
C ALA A 168 -7.27 -5.10 15.49
N CYS A 169 -7.02 -3.84 15.21
CA CYS A 169 -5.68 -3.27 15.25
C CYS A 169 -5.67 -1.87 15.86
N THR A 170 -4.51 -1.39 16.27
CA THR A 170 -4.32 -0.01 16.76
C THR A 170 -2.87 0.41 16.53
N ASP A 171 -2.65 1.70 16.34
CA ASP A 171 -1.29 2.27 16.24
C ASP A 171 -0.79 2.64 17.64
N LEU A 172 0.35 2.09 18.05
CA LEU A 172 0.94 2.30 19.38
C LEU A 172 2.42 2.65 19.26
N TYR A 173 2.76 3.75 19.95
CA TYR A 173 4.14 4.20 20.18
C TYR A 173 4.40 4.06 21.69
N PRO A 174 4.94 2.91 22.16
CA PRO A 174 5.13 2.65 23.59
C PRO A 174 5.95 3.73 24.32
N GLU A 175 6.86 4.36 23.60
CA GLU A 175 7.68 5.49 24.04
C GLU A 175 6.89 6.79 24.27
N LEU A 176 5.75 6.96 23.61
CA LEU A 176 4.88 8.13 23.76
C LEU A 176 3.69 7.85 24.70
N ASP A 177 3.14 6.64 24.70
CA ASP A 177 1.97 6.27 25.50
C ASP A 177 2.07 4.85 26.09
N LEU A 178 2.88 4.73 27.15
CA LEU A 178 3.07 3.47 27.88
C LEU A 178 1.76 2.91 28.47
N LYS A 179 0.85 3.79 28.91
CA LYS A 179 -0.44 3.36 29.50
C LYS A 179 -1.32 2.67 28.47
N ARG A 180 -1.42 3.25 27.28
CA ARG A 180 -2.15 2.65 26.16
C ARG A 180 -1.47 1.37 25.70
N PHE A 181 -0.14 1.37 25.56
CA PHE A 181 0.59 0.14 25.24
C PHE A 181 0.30 -1.00 26.23
N GLU A 182 0.33 -0.72 27.53
CA GLU A 182 0.00 -1.71 28.56
C GLU A 182 -1.45 -2.18 28.47
N LEU A 183 -2.40 -1.26 28.27
CA LEU A 183 -3.81 -1.58 28.10
C LEU A 183 -4.00 -2.59 26.97
N PHE A 184 -3.53 -2.29 25.76
CA PHE A 184 -3.73 -3.16 24.60
C PHE A 184 -2.94 -4.47 24.72
N SER A 185 -1.69 -4.43 25.18
CA SER A 185 -0.86 -5.63 25.35
C SER A 185 -1.46 -6.63 26.34
N LYS A 186 -2.06 -6.14 27.44
CA LYS A 186 -2.78 -6.97 28.43
C LYS A 186 -4.05 -7.61 27.85
N HIS A 187 -4.67 -7.00 26.83
CA HIS A 187 -5.80 -7.59 26.10
C HIS A 187 -5.37 -8.55 24.97
N GLY A 188 -4.06 -8.82 24.87
CA GLY A 188 -3.50 -9.79 23.94
C GLY A 188 -3.34 -9.25 22.51
N PHE A 189 -3.25 -7.93 22.37
CA PHE A 189 -2.73 -7.33 21.14
C PHE A 189 -1.23 -7.62 21.01
N ARG A 190 -0.78 -7.95 19.80
CA ARG A 190 0.64 -8.23 19.49
C ARG A 190 1.06 -7.51 18.22
N ARG A 191 2.33 -7.11 18.17
CA ARG A 191 2.89 -6.32 17.06
C ARG A 191 2.78 -7.05 15.71
N VAL A 192 2.44 -6.32 14.66
CA VAL A 192 2.50 -6.79 13.26
C VAL A 192 3.84 -6.36 12.67
N GLY A 193 4.69 -7.32 12.33
CA GLY A 193 6.03 -7.03 11.85
C GLY A 193 6.87 -6.24 12.85
N ARG A 194 7.74 -5.36 12.34
CA ARG A 194 8.43 -4.31 13.10
C ARG A 194 7.77 -2.94 12.91
N THR A 195 6.44 -2.92 12.88
CA THR A 195 5.66 -1.67 12.77
C THR A 195 5.21 -1.18 14.14
N SER A 196 4.69 0.04 14.21
CA SER A 196 3.97 0.56 15.37
C SER A 196 2.56 -0.06 15.54
N ILE A 197 2.11 -0.89 14.59
CA ILE A 197 0.77 -1.46 14.60
C ILE A 197 0.72 -2.74 15.42
N PHE A 198 -0.25 -2.81 16.32
CA PHE A 198 -0.58 -4.00 17.09
C PHE A 198 -1.93 -4.54 16.65
N ALA A 199 -2.04 -5.85 16.47
CA ALA A 199 -3.27 -6.51 16.07
C ALA A 199 -3.74 -7.52 17.13
N TYR A 200 -5.02 -7.88 17.05
CA TYR A 200 -5.72 -8.82 17.91
C TYR A 200 -6.61 -9.72 17.05
N SER A 201 -6.59 -11.02 17.36
CA SER A 201 -7.46 -12.02 16.73
C SER A 201 -8.37 -12.61 17.80
N GLN A 202 -9.65 -12.81 17.46
CA GLN A 202 -10.57 -13.52 18.34
C GLN A 202 -10.28 -15.02 18.43
N ASP A 203 -9.55 -15.61 17.47
CA ASP A 203 -9.26 -17.03 17.50
C ASP A 203 -8.29 -17.36 18.65
N PRO A 204 -8.74 -18.10 19.69
CA PRO A 204 -7.90 -18.42 20.84
C PRO A 204 -6.68 -19.29 20.49
N LEU A 205 -6.69 -19.96 19.33
CA LEU A 205 -5.58 -20.79 18.84
C LEU A 205 -4.56 -19.98 18.02
N HIS A 206 -4.89 -18.73 17.67
CA HIS A 206 -4.00 -17.86 16.91
C HIS A 206 -2.65 -17.68 17.63
N ARG A 207 -1.56 -17.58 16.86
CA ARG A 207 -0.20 -17.50 17.42
C ARG A 207 -0.03 -16.31 18.37
N SER A 208 -0.62 -15.16 18.05
CA SER A 208 -0.60 -13.96 18.89
C SER A 208 -1.18 -14.18 20.30
N ARG A 209 -2.15 -15.09 20.47
CA ARG A 209 -2.79 -15.40 21.76
C ARG A 209 -1.90 -16.22 22.68
N ARG A 210 -0.94 -16.95 22.12
CA ARG A 210 0.02 -17.78 22.86
C ARG A 210 1.35 -17.06 23.15
N LEU A 211 1.60 -15.95 22.46
CA LEU A 211 2.78 -15.13 22.65
C LEU A 211 2.66 -14.34 23.95
N ARG A 212 3.62 -14.50 24.88
CA ARG A 212 3.63 -13.71 26.12
C ARG A 212 4.06 -12.28 25.80
N ILE A 213 3.65 -11.31 26.61
CA ILE A 213 3.95 -9.88 26.38
C ILE A 213 5.47 -9.65 26.32
N GLN A 214 6.23 -10.31 27.19
CA GLN A 214 7.69 -10.22 27.24
C GLN A 214 8.40 -10.90 26.07
N ASP A 215 7.70 -11.80 25.36
CA ASP A 215 8.24 -12.50 24.19
C ASP A 215 7.89 -11.74 22.89
N ASP A 216 7.08 -10.68 22.96
CA ASP A 216 6.81 -9.81 21.81
C ASP A 216 8.04 -8.93 21.50
N ILE A 217 8.10 -8.41 20.28
CA ILE A 217 9.19 -7.53 19.87
C ILE A 217 9.09 -6.23 20.65
N VAL A 218 10.01 -6.09 21.61
CA VAL A 218 10.34 -4.81 22.21
C VAL A 218 11.02 -3.98 21.13
N SER A 219 10.49 -2.78 20.87
CA SER A 219 11.25 -1.81 20.07
C SER A 219 12.55 -1.56 20.82
N VAL A 220 13.67 -1.99 20.24
CA VAL A 220 14.99 -1.86 20.85
C VAL A 220 15.39 -0.38 20.92
N TYR A 221 14.72 0.48 20.15
CA TYR A 221 14.93 1.91 20.19
C TYR A 221 14.37 2.50 21.48
N VAL A 222 15.27 2.83 22.39
CA VAL A 222 15.00 3.74 23.50
C VAL A 222 15.33 5.14 22.99
N HIS A 223 14.34 6.02 22.99
CA HIS A 223 14.52 7.40 22.55
C HIS A 223 15.54 8.11 23.45
N TYR A 224 16.78 8.21 22.98
CA TYR A 224 17.85 8.94 23.64
C TYR A 224 18.03 10.28 22.93
N LEU A 225 17.47 11.34 23.52
CA LEU A 225 17.74 12.69 23.06
C LEU A 225 19.23 12.99 23.29
N THR A 226 19.99 12.95 22.20
CA THR A 226 21.44 13.16 22.18
C THR A 226 21.84 14.52 22.75
N CYS A 227 20.90 15.47 22.73
CA CYS A 227 21.07 16.84 23.18
C CYS A 227 20.72 17.10 24.66
N GLY A 228 20.25 16.08 25.39
CA GLY A 228 19.84 16.20 26.79
C GLY A 228 18.54 16.99 27.01
N LEU A 229 17.80 17.33 25.96
CA LEU A 229 16.41 17.77 26.09
C LEU A 229 15.55 16.60 26.58
N SER A 230 14.38 16.90 27.16
CA SER A 230 13.34 15.89 27.39
C SER A 230 12.40 15.83 26.18
N VAL A 231 11.78 14.68 25.91
CA VAL A 231 10.82 14.50 24.80
C VAL A 231 9.74 15.59 24.83
N ALA A 232 9.17 15.85 26.01
CA ALA A 232 8.18 16.91 26.23
C ALA A 232 8.69 18.35 25.96
N LYS A 233 10.00 18.60 25.98
CA LYS A 233 10.57 19.90 25.59
C LYS A 233 10.79 19.97 24.08
N HIS A 234 11.24 18.87 23.49
CA HIS A 234 11.41 18.75 22.05
C HIS A 234 10.07 18.96 21.32
N GLU A 235 8.99 18.35 21.80
CA GLU A 235 7.62 18.52 21.27
C GLU A 235 7.05 19.94 21.36
N ARG A 236 7.65 20.80 22.20
CA ARG A 236 7.22 22.21 22.37
C ARG A 236 8.00 23.19 21.50
N LEU A 237 9.03 22.73 20.79
CA LEU A 237 9.76 23.58 19.86
C LEU A 237 8.87 23.89 18.66
N ASP A 238 8.82 25.16 18.28
CA ASP A 238 8.28 25.55 16.99
C ASP A 238 9.26 25.17 15.86
N ALA A 239 8.86 25.36 14.61
CA ALA A 239 9.71 25.02 13.46
C ALA A 239 11.08 25.73 13.49
N GLY A 240 11.13 26.98 13.99
CA GLY A 240 12.37 27.74 14.12
C GLY A 240 13.29 27.18 15.22
N GLY A 241 12.72 26.83 16.36
CA GLY A 241 13.41 26.21 17.49
C GLY A 241 13.95 24.82 17.13
N LEU A 242 13.17 24.02 16.41
CA LEU A 242 13.60 22.72 15.90
C LEU A 242 14.77 22.87 14.92
N GLN A 243 14.69 23.84 14.00
CA GLN A 243 15.78 24.11 13.06
C GLN A 243 17.06 24.60 13.77
N HIS A 244 16.93 25.50 14.74
CA HIS A 244 18.08 25.96 15.54
C HIS A 244 18.72 24.82 16.31
N HIS A 245 17.89 23.94 16.88
CA HIS A 245 18.31 22.74 17.57
C HIS A 245 19.08 21.79 16.65
N LEU A 246 18.52 21.44 15.48
CA LEU A 246 19.19 20.64 14.47
C LEU A 246 20.53 21.27 14.05
N LEU A 247 20.58 22.57 13.77
CA LEU A 247 21.83 23.23 13.37
C LEU A 247 22.94 23.09 14.41
N LYS A 248 22.57 23.07 15.69
CA LYS A 248 23.52 23.00 16.80
C LYS A 248 23.95 21.56 17.12
N ALA A 249 22.98 20.65 17.22
CA ALA A 249 23.21 19.27 17.64
C ALA A 249 23.56 18.34 16.47
N HIS A 250 22.90 18.54 15.33
CA HIS A 250 22.87 17.63 14.18
C HIS A 250 23.07 18.39 12.86
N PRO A 251 24.24 19.04 12.66
CA PRO A 251 24.42 20.03 11.60
C PRO A 251 24.23 19.47 10.19
N ILE A 252 24.52 18.18 9.96
CA ILE A 252 24.26 17.55 8.65
C ILE A 252 22.76 17.35 8.43
N HIS A 253 22.02 16.84 9.41
CA HIS A 253 20.55 16.72 9.33
C HIS A 253 19.89 18.08 9.12
N ALA A 254 20.40 19.14 9.75
CA ALA A 254 19.91 20.51 9.56
C ALA A 254 20.13 21.05 8.14
N VAL A 255 21.22 20.66 7.50
CA VAL A 255 21.50 20.98 6.09
C VAL A 255 20.56 20.18 5.18
N LEU A 256 20.39 18.88 5.44
CA LEU A 256 19.50 18.00 4.67
C LEU A 256 18.02 18.38 4.82
N SER A 257 17.57 18.82 6.00
CA SER A 257 16.20 19.29 6.23
C SER A 257 15.86 20.54 5.41
N ASN A 258 16.88 21.24 4.90
CA ASN A 258 16.74 22.43 4.06
C ASN A 258 17.31 22.21 2.66
N VAL A 259 17.32 20.97 2.14
CA VAL A 259 17.91 20.63 0.84
C VAL A 259 17.44 21.54 -0.30
N ALA A 260 16.18 21.99 -0.30
CA ALA A 260 15.63 22.91 -1.30
C ALA A 260 16.35 24.27 -1.37
N ASN A 261 17.08 24.67 -0.32
CA ASN A 261 17.84 25.92 -0.23
C ASN A 261 19.31 25.77 -0.69
N TYR A 262 19.70 24.59 -1.18
CA TYR A 262 21.05 24.30 -1.64
C TYR A 262 21.03 23.85 -3.10
N THR A 263 22.02 24.32 -3.87
CA THR A 263 22.40 23.65 -5.12
C THR A 263 23.18 22.38 -4.79
N ASP A 264 23.23 21.41 -5.70
CA ASP A 264 23.99 20.17 -5.51
C ASP A 264 25.45 20.41 -5.11
N ASP A 265 26.14 21.35 -5.79
CA ASP A 265 27.52 21.73 -5.48
C ASP A 265 27.66 22.36 -4.08
N LYS A 266 26.72 23.24 -3.69
CA LYS A 266 26.73 23.88 -2.38
C LYS A 266 26.45 22.85 -1.28
N LEU A 267 25.52 21.92 -1.52
CA LEU A 267 25.19 20.85 -0.60
C LEU A 267 26.40 19.94 -0.37
N ASP A 268 27.03 19.45 -1.44
CA ASP A 268 28.24 18.61 -1.37
C ASP A 268 29.35 19.30 -0.58
N LYS A 269 29.69 20.54 -0.93
CA LYS A 269 30.72 21.33 -0.23
C LYS A 269 30.41 21.54 1.24
N THR A 270 29.15 21.81 1.58
CA THR A 270 28.73 22.05 2.97
C THR A 270 28.86 20.78 3.81
N ILE A 271 28.37 19.63 3.32
CA ILE A 271 28.49 18.35 4.01
C ILE A 271 29.98 17.97 4.16
N ARG A 272 30.77 18.09 3.10
CA ARG A 272 32.22 17.81 3.14
C ARG A 272 32.95 18.71 4.13
N ALA A 273 32.62 20.01 4.18
CA ALA A 273 33.22 20.92 5.14
C ALA A 273 32.91 20.49 6.58
N LEU A 274 31.65 20.15 6.88
CA LEU A 274 31.26 19.66 8.21
C LEU A 274 32.01 18.38 8.62
N CYS A 275 32.15 17.42 7.69
CA CYS A 275 32.89 16.18 7.93
C CYS A 275 34.41 16.37 7.94
N HIS A 276 34.94 17.39 7.25
CA HIS A 276 36.37 17.70 7.29
C HIS A 276 36.81 18.12 8.70
N PHE A 277 35.99 18.93 9.39
CA PHE A 277 36.24 19.30 10.78
C PHE A 277 36.06 18.13 11.75
N GLN A 278 35.12 17.24 11.48
CA GLN A 278 34.83 16.08 12.33
C GLN A 278 34.30 14.91 11.49
N PRO A 279 35.16 13.97 11.07
CA PRO A 279 34.77 12.87 10.19
C PRO A 279 33.66 11.97 10.74
N SER A 280 33.58 11.82 12.07
CA SER A 280 32.53 11.03 12.72
C SER A 280 31.12 11.54 12.43
N ARG A 281 30.97 12.83 12.06
CA ARG A 281 29.66 13.44 11.78
C ARG A 281 28.89 12.76 10.67
N ALA A 282 29.58 12.10 9.74
CA ALA A 282 28.92 11.30 8.70
C ALA A 282 28.08 10.14 9.25
N HIS A 283 28.32 9.76 10.51
CA HIS A 283 27.70 8.63 11.22
C HIS A 283 26.87 9.04 12.45
N ASP A 284 26.83 10.34 12.78
CA ASP A 284 26.11 10.83 13.96
C ASP A 284 24.61 10.55 13.81
N GLN A 285 24.00 9.98 14.84
CA GLN A 285 22.55 9.79 14.88
C GLN A 285 21.88 11.04 15.43
N ASP A 286 20.74 11.41 14.84
CA ASP A 286 19.90 12.46 15.40
C ASP A 286 19.14 12.00 16.66
N ASP A 287 18.25 12.85 17.14
CA ASP A 287 17.40 12.58 18.29
C ASP A 287 16.40 11.43 18.07
N GLU A 288 16.13 11.05 16.82
CA GLU A 288 15.33 9.89 16.43
C GLU A 288 16.18 8.63 16.18
N GLY A 289 17.51 8.72 16.34
CA GLY A 289 18.46 7.65 16.05
C GLY A 289 18.85 7.58 14.56
N GLN A 290 18.36 8.49 13.72
CA GLN A 290 18.55 8.42 12.27
C GLN A 290 19.96 8.90 11.91
N THR A 291 20.69 8.10 11.15
CA THR A 291 21.99 8.52 10.59
C THR A 291 21.79 9.54 9.47
N PRO A 292 22.82 10.31 9.09
CA PRO A 292 22.66 11.33 8.06
C PRO A 292 22.30 10.72 6.70
N ILE A 293 22.77 9.50 6.40
CA ILE A 293 22.43 8.81 5.15
C ILE A 293 20.98 8.34 5.13
N TYR A 294 20.46 7.84 6.26
CA TYR A 294 19.04 7.52 6.39
C TYR A 294 18.18 8.78 6.19
N TYR A 295 18.56 9.89 6.83
CA TYR A 295 17.85 11.15 6.70
C TYR A 295 17.91 11.72 5.27
N ALA A 296 19.04 11.57 4.57
CA ALA A 296 19.19 11.98 3.17
C ALA A 296 18.22 11.24 2.23
N VAL A 297 18.00 9.93 2.47
CA VAL A 297 16.99 9.14 1.74
C VAL A 297 15.58 9.62 2.09
N LYS A 298 15.29 9.84 3.37
CA LYS A 298 13.97 10.33 3.87
C LYS A 298 13.54 11.62 3.18
N VAL A 299 14.45 12.56 2.98
CA VAL A 299 14.17 13.85 2.32
C VAL A 299 14.34 13.81 0.80
N GLY A 300 14.70 12.67 0.21
CA GLY A 300 14.89 12.55 -1.24
C GLY A 300 16.12 13.29 -1.79
N SER A 301 17.20 13.44 -1.01
CA SER A 301 18.43 14.13 -1.45
C SER A 301 19.46 13.20 -2.11
N LEU A 302 19.41 13.06 -3.45
CA LEU A 302 20.35 12.19 -4.18
C LEU A 302 21.80 12.64 -4.01
N GLN A 303 22.05 13.95 -4.07
CA GLN A 303 23.39 14.49 -3.87
C GLN A 303 23.86 14.31 -2.42
N GLY A 304 22.96 14.40 -1.43
CA GLY A 304 23.28 14.07 -0.04
C GLY A 304 23.75 12.62 0.11
N VAL A 305 23.01 11.67 -0.48
CA VAL A 305 23.37 10.24 -0.49
C VAL A 305 24.74 10.01 -1.15
N ARG A 306 24.98 10.55 -2.35
CA ARG A 306 26.28 10.45 -3.04
C ARG A 306 27.43 10.98 -2.18
N THR A 307 27.24 12.16 -1.60
CA THR A 307 28.27 12.82 -0.77
C THR A 307 28.59 11.97 0.46
N LEU A 308 27.56 11.53 1.20
CA LEU A 308 27.73 10.74 2.42
C LEU A 308 28.37 9.37 2.15
N LEU A 309 27.99 8.67 1.09
CA LEU A 309 28.64 7.42 0.68
C LEU A 309 30.13 7.64 0.38
N SER A 310 30.48 8.74 -0.30
CA SER A 310 31.89 9.09 -0.56
C SER A 310 32.69 9.43 0.71
N LEU A 311 32.00 9.73 1.81
CA LEU A 311 32.58 10.01 3.13
C LEU A 311 32.57 8.80 4.07
N GLY A 312 32.21 7.61 3.57
CA GLY A 312 32.26 6.36 4.33
C GLY A 312 30.96 5.93 4.99
N ALA A 313 29.84 6.61 4.75
CA ALA A 313 28.54 6.30 5.37
C ALA A 313 27.92 4.96 4.93
N ALA A 314 28.58 4.19 4.06
CA ALA A 314 28.15 2.85 3.67
C ALA A 314 27.99 1.89 4.87
N ALA A 315 28.80 2.08 5.92
CA ALA A 315 28.72 1.31 7.16
C ALA A 315 27.39 1.49 7.93
N ASP A 316 26.64 2.56 7.65
CA ASP A 316 25.37 2.83 8.31
C ASP A 316 24.16 2.32 7.53
N LEU A 317 24.33 1.81 6.31
CA LEU A 317 23.21 1.44 5.43
C LEU A 317 22.33 0.34 6.00
N GLU A 318 22.90 -0.56 6.80
CA GLU A 318 22.18 -1.69 7.41
C GLU A 318 21.69 -1.40 8.84
N ARG A 319 21.90 -0.18 9.34
CA ARG A 319 21.47 0.20 10.68
C ARG A 319 19.96 0.25 10.81
N ARG A 320 19.48 -0.09 12.01
CA ARG A 320 18.06 -0.16 12.38
C ARG A 320 17.81 0.34 13.80
N ASP A 321 18.82 0.90 14.44
CA ASP A 321 18.81 1.36 15.83
C ASP A 321 18.24 2.78 15.93
N HIS A 322 17.06 2.98 15.34
CA HIS A 322 16.29 4.22 15.34
C HIS A 322 14.78 3.93 15.40
N CYS A 323 13.96 4.97 15.57
CA CYS A 323 12.52 4.84 15.81
C CYS A 323 11.76 4.01 14.75
N GLU A 324 12.10 4.16 13.47
CA GLU A 324 11.46 3.44 12.36
C GLU A 324 11.96 1.99 12.17
N MET A 325 13.08 1.60 12.79
CA MET A 325 13.66 0.24 12.72
C MET A 325 13.92 -0.33 11.29
N ALA A 326 14.02 0.54 10.30
CA ALA A 326 14.21 0.20 8.89
C ALA A 326 15.58 0.63 8.38
N THR A 327 16.18 -0.11 7.45
CA THR A 327 17.44 0.31 6.82
C THR A 327 17.21 1.48 5.86
N SER A 328 18.29 2.16 5.43
CA SER A 328 18.18 3.20 4.40
C SER A 328 17.64 2.66 3.07
N LEU A 329 17.96 1.40 2.71
CA LEU A 329 17.40 0.73 1.54
C LEU A 329 15.90 0.42 1.69
N GLU A 330 15.48 -0.07 2.86
CA GLU A 330 14.06 -0.33 3.14
C GLU A 330 13.23 0.95 3.11
N LEU A 331 13.73 2.04 3.71
CA LEU A 331 13.10 3.35 3.62
C LEU A 331 12.97 3.80 2.16
N CYS A 332 14.05 3.68 1.37
CA CYS A 332 14.05 4.05 -0.04
C CYS A 332 12.97 3.28 -0.84
N ALA A 333 12.87 1.97 -0.61
CA ALA A 333 11.84 1.13 -1.23
C ALA A 333 10.42 1.52 -0.78
N SER A 334 10.23 1.80 0.51
CA SER A 334 8.97 2.28 1.06
C SER A 334 8.53 3.60 0.45
N GLU A 335 9.45 4.57 0.31
CA GLU A 335 9.15 5.87 -0.33
C GLU A 335 8.76 5.72 -1.80
N MET A 336 9.48 4.89 -2.56
CA MET A 336 9.11 4.59 -3.95
C MET A 336 7.71 3.96 -4.06
N MET A 337 7.41 3.03 -3.18
CA MET A 337 6.11 2.37 -3.12
C MET A 337 4.98 3.36 -2.80
N VAL A 338 5.16 4.21 -1.78
CA VAL A 338 4.18 5.26 -1.43
C VAL A 338 3.95 6.20 -2.61
N LYS A 339 5.02 6.68 -3.26
CA LYS A 339 4.92 7.55 -4.44
C LYS A 339 4.22 6.86 -5.61
N ARG A 340 4.53 5.58 -5.85
CA ARG A 340 3.87 4.76 -6.87
C ARG A 340 2.37 4.67 -6.61
N GLU A 341 1.97 4.27 -5.41
CA GLU A 341 0.56 4.11 -5.05
C GLU A 341 -0.20 5.45 -5.18
N CYS A 342 0.41 6.56 -4.76
CA CYS A 342 -0.12 7.92 -4.99
C CYS A 342 -0.34 8.21 -6.49
N ALA A 343 0.67 7.94 -7.33
CA ALA A 343 0.61 8.21 -8.76
C ALA A 343 -0.37 7.29 -9.50
N GLU A 344 -0.50 6.03 -9.10
CA GLU A 344 -1.41 5.06 -9.72
C GLU A 344 -2.88 5.48 -9.56
N PHE A 345 -3.25 5.93 -8.36
CA PHE A 345 -4.58 6.46 -8.08
C PHE A 345 -4.89 7.75 -8.85
N GLN A 346 -3.89 8.61 -9.04
CA GLN A 346 -4.02 9.78 -9.91
C GLN A 346 -4.03 9.42 -11.40
N PHE A 347 -3.96 8.13 -11.74
CA PHE A 347 -3.83 7.58 -13.08
C PHE A 347 -2.56 8.07 -13.84
N GLN A 348 -1.51 8.43 -13.10
CA GLN A 348 -0.30 9.12 -13.59
C GLN A 348 1.01 8.39 -13.28
N PHE A 349 0.98 7.12 -12.86
CA PHE A 349 2.20 6.35 -12.70
C PHE A 349 2.95 6.17 -14.03
N LEU A 350 4.10 6.85 -14.18
CA LEU A 350 5.01 6.80 -15.34
C LEU A 350 6.31 6.03 -15.04
N GLY A 351 6.31 5.30 -13.93
CA GLY A 351 7.46 4.62 -13.36
C GLY A 351 7.80 5.16 -11.96
N ASN A 352 8.62 4.41 -11.25
CA ASN A 352 9.23 4.80 -9.99
C ASN A 352 10.06 6.07 -10.19
N ASP A 353 10.10 6.89 -9.15
CA ASP A 353 10.87 8.13 -9.12
C ASP A 353 12.37 7.83 -9.36
N GLU A 354 12.93 8.37 -10.44
CA GLU A 354 14.32 8.14 -10.81
C GLU A 354 15.30 8.56 -9.70
N ILE A 355 14.97 9.57 -8.91
CA ILE A 355 15.82 10.02 -7.79
C ILE A 355 16.02 8.87 -6.80
N TYR A 356 14.95 8.16 -6.45
CA TYR A 356 15.02 7.06 -5.49
C TYR A 356 15.66 5.82 -6.11
N LEU A 357 15.39 5.51 -7.38
CA LEU A 357 16.09 4.43 -8.09
C LEU A 357 17.61 4.65 -8.10
N ARG A 358 18.06 5.90 -8.31
CA ARG A 358 19.48 6.27 -8.26
C ARG A 358 20.06 6.11 -6.86
N MET A 359 19.34 6.55 -5.82
CA MET A 359 19.77 6.33 -4.43
C MET A 359 19.88 4.85 -4.10
N GLU A 360 18.87 4.05 -4.47
CA GLU A 360 18.86 2.62 -4.23
C GLU A 360 20.05 1.94 -4.93
N TRP A 361 20.32 2.27 -6.20
CA TRP A 361 21.48 1.76 -6.93
C TRP A 361 22.80 2.13 -6.24
N LEU A 362 22.98 3.39 -5.82
CA LEU A 362 24.19 3.83 -5.11
C LEU A 362 24.40 3.08 -3.80
N MET A 363 23.33 2.90 -3.01
CA MET A 363 23.39 2.17 -1.75
C MET A 363 23.64 0.67 -1.96
N LYS A 364 22.98 0.03 -2.94
CA LYS A 364 23.25 -1.36 -3.32
C LYS A 364 24.67 -1.56 -3.82
N ARG A 365 25.20 -0.60 -4.59
CA ARG A 365 26.59 -0.62 -5.07
C ARG A 365 27.58 -0.50 -3.92
N ALA A 366 27.30 0.37 -2.94
CA ALA A 366 28.14 0.53 -1.75
C ALA A 366 28.15 -0.71 -0.83
N LEU A 367 27.07 -1.50 -0.87
CA LEU A 367 26.95 -2.80 -0.19
C LEU A 367 27.44 -3.99 -1.02
N GLU A 368 27.98 -3.75 -2.22
CA GLU A 368 28.46 -4.79 -3.14
C GLU A 368 27.41 -5.87 -3.44
N VAL A 369 26.13 -5.47 -3.58
CA VAL A 369 25.02 -6.40 -3.85
C VAL A 369 25.26 -7.12 -5.20
N PRO A 370 25.25 -8.46 -5.23
CA PRO A 370 25.51 -9.21 -6.45
C PRO A 370 24.41 -9.03 -7.51
N GLY A 371 24.79 -9.08 -8.80
CA GLY A 371 23.84 -8.96 -9.92
C GLY A 371 23.32 -7.54 -10.18
N LEU A 372 23.92 -6.54 -9.54
CA LEU A 372 23.65 -5.13 -9.84
C LEU A 372 24.18 -4.79 -11.25
N PRO A 373 23.39 -4.10 -12.11
CA PRO A 373 23.86 -3.60 -13.39
C PRO A 373 25.07 -2.68 -13.22
N GLU A 374 25.99 -2.74 -14.19
CA GLU A 374 27.23 -1.96 -14.17
C GLU A 374 26.99 -0.44 -14.18
N SER A 375 25.89 0.01 -14.82
CA SER A 375 25.52 1.43 -14.90
C SER A 375 24.23 1.74 -14.14
N GLU A 376 24.17 2.99 -13.66
CA GLU A 376 23.01 3.58 -13.00
C GLU A 376 21.79 3.60 -13.95
N GLU A 377 22.02 3.92 -15.22
CA GLU A 377 20.99 4.01 -16.26
C GLU A 377 20.39 2.63 -16.60
N ALA A 378 21.20 1.58 -16.64
CA ALA A 378 20.71 0.22 -16.86
C ALA A 378 19.86 -0.26 -15.68
N TYR A 379 20.22 0.12 -14.46
CA TYR A 379 19.39 -0.14 -13.27
C TYR A 379 18.06 0.59 -13.34
N ILE A 380 18.07 1.90 -13.63
CA ILE A 380 16.83 2.68 -13.76
C ILE A 380 15.92 2.06 -14.82
N ALA A 381 16.45 1.73 -16.00
CA ALA A 381 15.65 1.14 -17.07
C ALA A 381 14.99 -0.19 -16.65
N ARG A 382 15.71 -1.02 -15.90
CA ARG A 382 15.21 -2.32 -15.41
C ARG A 382 14.17 -2.18 -14.30
N GLU A 383 14.41 -1.29 -13.34
CA GLU A 383 13.63 -1.15 -12.11
C GLU A 383 12.52 -0.08 -12.21
N ARG A 384 12.45 0.66 -13.32
CA ARG A 384 11.49 1.76 -13.56
C ARG A 384 10.07 1.38 -13.20
N TRP A 385 9.67 0.14 -13.46
CA TRP A 385 8.29 -0.30 -13.28
C TRP A 385 8.08 -1.15 -12.02
N GLY A 386 9.12 -1.34 -11.21
CA GLY A 386 9.09 -2.17 -10.01
C GLY A 386 9.16 -3.67 -10.29
N CYS A 387 9.91 -4.08 -11.32
CA CYS A 387 10.18 -5.48 -11.58
C CYS A 387 10.95 -6.11 -10.40
N THR A 388 10.43 -7.18 -9.81
CA THR A 388 11.16 -7.90 -8.75
C THR A 388 11.79 -9.21 -9.21
N CYS A 389 11.41 -9.72 -10.39
CA CYS A 389 11.98 -10.96 -10.93
C CYS A 389 13.19 -10.74 -11.85
N GLY A 390 13.42 -9.50 -12.32
CA GLY A 390 14.43 -9.19 -13.34
C GLY A 390 14.15 -9.77 -14.74
N GLN A 391 13.05 -10.52 -14.91
CA GLN A 391 12.65 -11.18 -16.15
C GLN A 391 11.45 -10.52 -16.83
N CYS A 392 10.92 -9.42 -16.26
CA CYS A 392 9.86 -8.67 -16.95
C CYS A 392 10.43 -8.05 -18.21
N LYS A 393 9.71 -8.25 -19.32
CA LYS A 393 10.05 -7.60 -20.56
C LYS A 393 9.80 -6.09 -20.45
N ASP A 394 10.78 -5.29 -20.85
CA ASP A 394 10.87 -3.83 -20.61
C ASP A 394 10.66 -3.43 -19.14
N GLY A 395 10.89 -4.35 -18.21
CA GLY A 395 10.72 -4.13 -16.78
C GLY A 395 9.26 -4.16 -16.30
N TRP A 396 8.24 -4.27 -17.16
CA TRP A 396 6.82 -4.23 -16.73
C TRP A 396 5.99 -5.45 -17.14
N TYR A 397 6.31 -6.12 -18.25
CA TYR A 397 5.47 -7.20 -18.78
C TYR A 397 5.95 -8.57 -18.29
N SER A 398 5.40 -9.04 -17.16
CA SER A 398 5.80 -10.30 -16.53
C SER A 398 5.29 -11.54 -17.27
N GLU A 399 5.97 -12.66 -17.08
CA GLU A 399 5.57 -13.94 -17.68
C GLU A 399 4.19 -14.42 -17.18
N ARG A 400 3.91 -14.29 -15.88
CA ARG A 400 2.59 -14.62 -15.32
C ARG A 400 1.50 -13.70 -15.85
N MET A 401 1.79 -12.41 -16.06
CA MET A 401 0.83 -11.51 -16.69
C MET A 401 0.53 -11.93 -18.14
N ARG A 402 1.56 -12.29 -18.92
CA ARG A 402 1.39 -12.85 -20.28
C ARG A 402 0.51 -14.09 -20.27
N TRP A 403 0.81 -15.04 -19.39
CA TRP A 403 0.01 -16.26 -19.23
C TRP A 403 -1.45 -15.94 -18.86
N ALA A 404 -1.66 -15.05 -17.89
CA ALA A 404 -3.00 -14.66 -17.46
C ALA A 404 -3.80 -14.01 -18.60
N LEU A 405 -3.17 -13.14 -19.40
CA LEU A 405 -3.81 -12.53 -20.57
C LEU A 405 -4.15 -13.55 -21.64
N LYS A 406 -3.27 -14.53 -21.91
CA LYS A 406 -3.59 -15.63 -22.82
C LYS A 406 -4.85 -16.36 -22.36
N CYS A 407 -4.92 -16.74 -21.07
CA CYS A 407 -6.08 -17.41 -20.50
C CYS A 407 -7.36 -16.55 -20.59
N GLY A 408 -7.30 -15.28 -20.17
CA GLY A 408 -8.45 -14.38 -20.22
C GLY A 408 -8.92 -14.12 -21.65
N ALA A 409 -7.99 -13.97 -22.59
CA ALA A 409 -8.32 -13.75 -23.99
C ALA A 409 -8.93 -14.99 -24.66
N THR A 410 -8.44 -16.20 -24.36
CA THR A 410 -9.06 -17.45 -24.82
C THR A 410 -10.50 -17.55 -24.32
N MET A 411 -10.74 -17.30 -23.03
CA MET A 411 -12.10 -17.33 -22.47
C MET A 411 -13.04 -16.33 -23.17
N VAL A 412 -12.57 -15.10 -23.41
CA VAL A 412 -13.36 -14.09 -24.12
C VAL A 412 -13.62 -14.49 -25.57
N ALA A 413 -12.62 -15.04 -26.27
CA ALA A 413 -12.78 -15.47 -27.67
C ALA A 413 -13.69 -16.70 -27.84
N GLU A 414 -13.75 -17.59 -26.85
CA GLU A 414 -14.63 -18.75 -26.82
C GLU A 414 -16.06 -18.42 -26.36
N THR A 415 -16.28 -17.23 -25.79
CA THR A 415 -17.62 -16.77 -25.43
C THR A 415 -18.48 -16.65 -26.70
N PRO A 416 -19.68 -17.27 -26.73
CA PRO A 416 -20.51 -17.27 -27.93
C PRO A 416 -21.06 -15.87 -28.23
N GLU A 417 -20.95 -15.46 -29.50
CA GLU A 417 -21.62 -14.26 -30.01
C GLU A 417 -23.15 -14.41 -29.93
N LEU A 418 -23.84 -13.29 -29.77
CA LEU A 418 -25.30 -13.25 -29.87
C LEU A 418 -25.73 -13.69 -31.29
N PRO A 419 -26.78 -14.52 -31.40
CA PRO A 419 -27.27 -14.96 -32.70
C PRO A 419 -27.85 -13.79 -33.50
N ILE A 420 -27.88 -13.90 -34.84
CA ILE A 420 -28.47 -12.88 -35.73
C ILE A 420 -29.92 -12.57 -35.34
N SER A 421 -30.65 -13.55 -34.83
CA SER A 421 -32.03 -13.39 -34.36
C SER A 421 -32.19 -12.48 -33.13
N ALA A 422 -31.09 -12.12 -32.46
CA ALA A 422 -31.08 -11.13 -31.38
C ALA A 422 -31.22 -9.69 -31.89
N PHE A 423 -30.98 -9.46 -33.19
CA PHE A 423 -31.10 -8.16 -33.84
C PHE A 423 -32.51 -7.99 -34.40
N ASP A 424 -33.02 -6.76 -34.36
CA ASP A 424 -34.32 -6.41 -34.93
C ASP A 424 -34.31 -6.47 -36.47
N SER A 425 -35.47 -6.22 -37.09
CA SER A 425 -35.60 -6.23 -38.55
C SER A 425 -34.78 -5.16 -39.27
N GLN A 426 -34.34 -4.13 -38.54
CA GLN A 426 -33.47 -3.07 -39.04
C GLN A 426 -31.99 -3.37 -38.80
N GLY A 427 -31.65 -4.49 -38.14
CA GLY A 427 -30.29 -4.91 -37.85
C GLY A 427 -29.68 -4.25 -36.61
N PHE A 428 -30.48 -3.63 -35.74
CA PHE A 428 -30.03 -3.08 -34.46
C PHE A 428 -30.19 -4.10 -33.34
N LEU A 429 -29.24 -4.09 -32.41
CA LEU A 429 -29.35 -4.85 -31.16
C LEU A 429 -30.15 -4.02 -30.15
N PRO A 430 -31.32 -4.47 -29.66
CA PRO A 430 -32.04 -3.79 -28.60
C PRO A 430 -31.16 -3.65 -27.35
N LEU A 431 -31.28 -2.54 -26.62
CA LEU A 431 -30.42 -2.24 -25.47
C LEU A 431 -30.54 -3.31 -24.38
N GLU A 432 -31.77 -3.79 -24.13
CA GLU A 432 -32.06 -4.82 -23.14
C GLU A 432 -31.36 -6.14 -23.48
N VAL A 433 -31.18 -6.42 -24.77
CA VAL A 433 -30.45 -7.60 -25.25
C VAL A 433 -28.95 -7.36 -25.18
N ALA A 434 -28.48 -6.15 -25.52
CA ALA A 434 -27.08 -5.75 -25.40
C ALA A 434 -26.57 -5.84 -23.96
N GLU A 435 -27.40 -5.55 -22.96
CA GLU A 435 -27.07 -5.68 -21.53
C GLU A 435 -26.81 -7.13 -21.08
N THR A 436 -27.28 -8.12 -21.84
CA THR A 436 -27.00 -9.54 -21.57
C THR A 436 -25.61 -9.98 -22.01
N ASP A 437 -25.01 -9.25 -22.96
CA ASP A 437 -23.64 -9.49 -23.44
C ASP A 437 -22.68 -8.60 -22.65
N VAL A 438 -22.10 -9.18 -21.60
CA VAL A 438 -21.22 -8.46 -20.67
C VAL A 438 -19.98 -7.86 -21.34
N MET A 439 -19.57 -8.37 -22.51
CA MET A 439 -18.44 -7.84 -23.28
C MET A 439 -18.74 -6.45 -23.83
N LEU A 440 -20.01 -6.16 -24.12
CA LEU A 440 -20.44 -4.85 -24.62
C LEU A 440 -20.37 -3.77 -23.56
N ASN A 441 -20.28 -4.12 -22.27
CA ASN A 441 -20.08 -3.13 -21.21
C ASN A 441 -18.75 -2.38 -21.35
N HIS A 442 -17.79 -2.88 -22.14
CA HIS A 442 -16.53 -2.18 -22.43
C HIS A 442 -16.61 -1.26 -23.65
N LEU A 443 -17.77 -1.14 -24.30
CA LEU A 443 -18.05 -0.05 -25.23
C LEU A 443 -18.66 1.14 -24.47
N PRO A 444 -18.32 2.39 -24.86
CA PRO A 444 -19.02 3.57 -24.39
C PRO A 444 -20.53 3.39 -24.50
N PHE A 445 -21.29 3.78 -23.47
CA PHE A 445 -22.75 3.61 -23.43
C PHE A 445 -23.43 4.20 -24.67
N LYS A 446 -22.97 5.36 -25.15
CA LYS A 446 -23.47 5.96 -26.41
C LYS A 446 -23.35 5.05 -27.64
N GLN A 447 -22.33 4.21 -27.70
CA GLN A 447 -22.13 3.27 -28.81
C GLN A 447 -23.06 2.05 -28.72
N ARG A 448 -23.57 1.72 -27.53
CA ARG A 448 -24.49 0.60 -27.30
C ARG A 448 -25.93 0.89 -27.72
N PHE A 449 -26.38 2.15 -27.61
CA PHE A 449 -27.78 2.52 -27.85
C PHE A 449 -28.28 2.29 -29.29
N LYS A 450 -27.36 2.13 -30.26
CA LYS A 450 -27.67 1.86 -31.68
C LYS A 450 -26.67 0.89 -32.29
N LEU A 451 -26.41 -0.22 -31.61
CA LEU A 451 -25.41 -1.18 -32.04
C LEU A 451 -25.90 -1.98 -33.25
N PHE A 452 -25.46 -1.58 -34.45
CA PHE A 452 -25.79 -2.29 -35.68
C PHE A 452 -24.99 -3.60 -35.79
N ILE A 453 -25.58 -4.63 -36.40
CA ILE A 453 -24.97 -5.97 -36.50
C ILE A 453 -23.55 -5.98 -37.06
N VAL A 454 -23.23 -5.10 -38.01
CA VAL A 454 -21.88 -5.00 -38.59
C VAL A 454 -20.89 -4.43 -37.58
N PHE A 455 -21.29 -3.43 -36.79
CA PHE A 455 -20.46 -2.85 -35.74
C PHE A 455 -20.23 -3.85 -34.60
N TYR A 456 -21.29 -4.57 -34.18
CA TYR A 456 -21.20 -5.66 -33.19
C TYR A 456 -20.20 -6.74 -33.62
N ARG A 457 -20.36 -7.26 -34.84
CA ARG A 457 -19.44 -8.28 -35.40
C ARG A 457 -18.02 -7.77 -35.52
N GLY A 458 -17.83 -6.50 -35.88
CA GLY A 458 -16.51 -5.90 -35.95
C GLY A 458 -15.85 -5.77 -34.58
N TYR A 459 -16.60 -5.41 -33.54
CA TYR A 459 -16.09 -5.42 -32.16
C TYR A 459 -15.69 -6.83 -31.70
N TRP A 460 -16.53 -7.83 -31.96
CA TRP A 460 -16.20 -9.23 -31.65
C TRP A 460 -15.02 -9.77 -32.46
N ALA A 461 -14.88 -9.36 -33.72
CA ALA A 461 -13.69 -9.65 -34.51
C ALA A 461 -12.43 -9.02 -33.89
N CYS A 462 -12.51 -7.80 -33.36
CA CYS A 462 -11.42 -7.18 -32.61
C CYS A 462 -11.07 -7.97 -31.33
N LEU A 463 -12.06 -8.42 -30.55
CA LEU A 463 -11.81 -9.28 -29.37
C LEU A 463 -11.07 -10.57 -29.77
N LYS A 464 -11.51 -11.23 -30.85
CA LYS A 464 -10.85 -12.42 -31.40
C LYS A 464 -9.43 -12.13 -31.90
N ALA A 465 -9.21 -10.99 -32.55
CA ALA A 465 -7.87 -10.60 -33.00
C ALA A 465 -6.91 -10.38 -31.83
N VAL A 466 -7.36 -9.74 -30.74
CA VAL A 466 -6.53 -9.55 -29.54
C VAL A 466 -6.19 -10.91 -28.92
N ALA A 467 -7.15 -11.84 -28.85
CA ALA A 467 -6.92 -13.18 -28.35
C ALA A 467 -5.92 -13.97 -29.22
N GLU A 468 -6.12 -13.97 -30.54
CA GLU A 468 -5.21 -14.64 -31.47
C GLU A 468 -3.81 -14.03 -31.39
N PHE A 469 -3.72 -12.71 -31.27
CA PHE A 469 -2.45 -12.03 -31.07
C PHE A 469 -1.73 -12.57 -29.83
N PHE A 470 -2.39 -12.65 -28.68
CA PHE A 470 -1.77 -13.20 -27.47
C PHE A 470 -1.36 -14.67 -27.62
N LEU A 471 -2.09 -15.47 -28.40
CA LEU A 471 -1.75 -16.88 -28.63
C LEU A 471 -0.54 -17.06 -29.55
N GLN A 472 -0.42 -16.23 -30.60
CA GLN A 472 0.65 -16.31 -31.60
C GLN A 472 1.90 -15.50 -31.24
N MET A 473 1.81 -14.56 -30.29
CA MET A 473 2.90 -13.64 -29.97
C MET A 473 4.13 -14.38 -29.45
N SER A 474 5.26 -14.20 -30.15
CA SER A 474 6.58 -14.58 -29.63
C SER A 474 6.93 -13.76 -28.39
N ASP A 475 7.80 -14.27 -27.53
CA ASP A 475 8.22 -13.55 -26.33
C ASP A 475 8.88 -12.19 -26.65
N ASP A 476 9.34 -11.97 -27.88
CA ASP A 476 10.02 -10.76 -28.36
C ASP A 476 9.08 -9.66 -28.90
N VAL A 477 7.78 -9.91 -29.09
CA VAL A 477 6.82 -8.89 -29.53
C VAL A 477 6.06 -8.25 -28.36
N PHE A 478 5.75 -6.95 -28.45
CA PHE A 478 4.93 -6.24 -27.47
C PHE A 478 3.49 -6.11 -27.95
N PRO A 479 2.50 -6.37 -27.08
CA PRO A 479 1.10 -6.26 -27.46
C PRO A 479 0.65 -4.80 -27.40
N THR A 480 0.95 -4.01 -28.43
CA THR A 480 0.37 -2.67 -28.56
C THR A 480 -0.87 -2.71 -29.45
N CYS A 481 -1.83 -1.81 -29.22
CA CYS A 481 -2.97 -1.64 -30.12
C CYS A 481 -2.53 -1.39 -31.56
N ALA A 482 -1.44 -0.65 -31.77
CA ALA A 482 -0.87 -0.42 -33.09
C ALA A 482 -0.40 -1.73 -33.74
N ALA A 483 0.31 -2.60 -33.00
CA ALA A 483 0.77 -3.89 -33.50
C ALA A 483 -0.41 -4.82 -33.83
N ILE A 484 -1.45 -4.84 -33.00
CA ILE A 484 -2.64 -5.67 -33.23
C ILE A 484 -3.43 -5.15 -34.44
N ILE A 485 -3.62 -3.82 -34.58
CA ILE A 485 -4.27 -3.21 -35.75
C ILE A 485 -3.50 -3.52 -37.04
N ALA A 486 -2.16 -3.48 -37.00
CA ALA A 486 -1.33 -3.87 -38.14
C ALA A 486 -1.58 -5.35 -38.51
N GLY A 487 -1.54 -6.26 -37.52
CA GLY A 487 -1.83 -7.67 -37.73
C GLY A 487 -3.24 -7.96 -38.27
N ILE A 488 -4.24 -7.18 -37.86
CA ILE A 488 -5.60 -7.23 -38.44
C ILE A 488 -5.56 -6.83 -39.91
N ARG A 489 -4.95 -5.69 -40.25
CA ARG A 489 -4.91 -5.17 -41.63
C ARG A 489 -4.15 -6.07 -42.60
N GLU A 490 -3.13 -6.74 -42.11
CA GLU A 490 -2.34 -7.71 -42.87
C GLU A 490 -3.04 -9.06 -43.03
N GLY A 491 -4.14 -9.29 -42.29
CA GLY A 491 -4.87 -10.57 -42.31
C GLY A 491 -4.14 -11.70 -41.61
N ASN A 492 -3.17 -11.39 -40.73
CA ASN A 492 -2.36 -12.38 -40.03
C ASN A 492 -3.08 -12.99 -38.81
N LEU A 493 -4.06 -12.27 -38.25
CA LEU A 493 -4.74 -12.67 -37.00
C LEU A 493 -6.14 -13.24 -37.19
N LEU A 494 -6.78 -12.99 -38.34
CA LEU A 494 -8.20 -13.26 -38.55
C LEU A 494 -8.47 -13.78 -39.96
N GLY A 495 -9.54 -14.57 -40.13
CA GLY A 495 -10.04 -14.94 -41.45
C GLY A 495 -10.58 -13.71 -42.21
N SER A 496 -10.57 -13.76 -43.55
CA SER A 496 -10.92 -12.63 -44.43
C SER A 496 -12.21 -11.89 -44.04
N MET A 497 -13.29 -12.61 -43.72
CA MET A 497 -14.56 -11.99 -43.30
C MET A 497 -14.45 -11.24 -41.96
N GLN A 498 -13.76 -11.83 -40.98
CA GLN A 498 -13.57 -11.21 -39.66
C GLN A 498 -12.63 -10.01 -39.75
N THR A 499 -11.57 -10.11 -40.55
CA THR A 499 -10.68 -8.98 -40.87
C THR A 499 -11.47 -7.80 -41.42
N GLN A 500 -12.34 -8.04 -42.40
CA GLN A 500 -13.17 -6.97 -42.97
C GLN A 500 -14.14 -6.37 -41.94
N ALA A 501 -14.73 -7.20 -41.08
CA ALA A 501 -15.60 -6.72 -40.00
C ALA A 501 -14.85 -5.85 -38.98
N ALA A 502 -13.66 -6.28 -38.56
CA ALA A 502 -12.81 -5.52 -37.64
C ALA A 502 -12.36 -4.18 -38.26
N ILE A 503 -11.93 -4.18 -39.53
CA ILE A 503 -11.59 -2.96 -40.27
C ILE A 503 -12.79 -2.02 -40.33
N CYS A 504 -13.99 -2.55 -40.60
CA CYS A 504 -15.21 -1.76 -40.62
C CYS A 504 -15.45 -1.08 -39.26
N TYR A 505 -15.43 -1.83 -38.15
CA TYR A 505 -15.55 -1.29 -36.79
C TYR A 505 -14.55 -0.15 -36.52
N LEU A 506 -13.27 -0.38 -36.79
CA LEU A 506 -12.21 0.62 -36.59
C LEU A 506 -12.40 1.86 -37.47
N SER A 507 -12.89 1.69 -38.71
CA SER A 507 -13.15 2.79 -39.63
C SER A 507 -14.39 3.62 -39.27
N THR A 508 -15.34 3.04 -38.54
CA THR A 508 -16.60 3.68 -38.13
C THR A 508 -16.55 4.30 -36.74
N GLY A 509 -15.35 4.60 -36.22
CA GLY A 509 -15.16 5.22 -34.90
C GLY A 509 -15.07 4.25 -33.72
N GLY A 510 -15.07 2.94 -33.99
CA GLY A 510 -14.68 1.92 -33.01
C GLY A 510 -13.20 2.02 -32.64
N ARG A 511 -12.85 1.58 -31.43
CA ARG A 511 -11.49 1.65 -30.88
C ARG A 511 -11.04 0.29 -30.38
N LEU A 512 -9.84 -0.15 -30.75
CA LEU A 512 -9.30 -1.44 -30.32
C LEU A 512 -9.08 -1.47 -28.80
N GLU A 513 -8.82 -0.30 -28.21
CA GLU A 513 -8.57 -0.11 -26.79
C GLU A 513 -9.73 -0.60 -25.93
N HIS A 514 -10.98 -0.51 -26.41
CA HIS A 514 -12.15 -1.08 -25.72
C HIS A 514 -12.12 -2.62 -25.68
N ALA A 515 -11.69 -3.26 -26.78
CA ALA A 515 -11.54 -4.70 -26.84
C ALA A 515 -10.37 -5.20 -25.97
N VAL A 516 -9.24 -4.48 -25.97
CA VAL A 516 -8.09 -4.76 -25.09
C VAL A 516 -8.50 -4.61 -23.62
N ASP A 517 -9.19 -3.54 -23.26
CA ASP A 517 -9.66 -3.33 -21.89
C ASP A 517 -10.63 -4.42 -21.44
N CYS A 518 -11.55 -4.85 -22.31
CA CYS A 518 -12.46 -5.96 -22.04
C CYS A 518 -11.68 -7.22 -21.64
N ILE A 519 -10.68 -7.62 -22.42
CA ILE A 519 -9.85 -8.80 -22.13
C ILE A 519 -9.06 -8.63 -20.84
N ILE A 520 -8.46 -7.45 -20.62
CA ILE A 520 -7.72 -7.16 -19.38
C ILE A 520 -8.66 -7.25 -18.17
N TRP A 521 -9.86 -6.68 -18.25
CA TRP A 521 -10.86 -6.72 -17.19
C TRP A 521 -11.27 -8.16 -16.86
N HIS A 522 -11.59 -8.97 -17.88
CA HIS A 522 -11.93 -10.37 -17.69
C HIS A 522 -10.76 -11.18 -17.12
N THR A 523 -9.53 -10.86 -17.52
CA THR A 523 -8.30 -11.44 -16.94
C THR A 523 -8.18 -11.11 -15.46
N ILE A 524 -8.47 -9.87 -15.06
CA ILE A 524 -8.49 -9.44 -13.66
C ILE A 524 -9.57 -10.21 -12.88
N GLN A 525 -10.80 -10.31 -13.41
CA GLN A 525 -11.90 -11.02 -12.76
C GLN A 525 -11.58 -12.51 -12.51
N LEU A 526 -10.96 -13.19 -13.48
CA LEU A 526 -10.55 -14.59 -13.33
C LEU A 526 -9.65 -14.82 -12.11
N ARG A 527 -8.85 -13.81 -11.74
CA ARG A 527 -7.97 -13.87 -10.57
C ARG A 527 -8.70 -13.63 -9.25
N PHE A 528 -9.70 -12.74 -9.24
CA PHE A 528 -10.43 -12.41 -8.02
C PHE A 528 -11.45 -13.48 -7.62
N VAL A 529 -12.10 -14.12 -8.59
CA VAL A 529 -13.22 -15.04 -8.30
C VAL A 529 -12.72 -16.44 -7.86
N ASN A 530 -11.41 -16.63 -7.61
CA ASN A 530 -10.80 -17.95 -7.43
C ASN A 530 -11.15 -18.94 -8.55
N MET A 531 -11.64 -18.47 -9.71
CA MET A 531 -11.84 -19.30 -10.90
C MET A 531 -10.51 -19.76 -11.51
N VAL A 532 -9.38 -19.36 -10.90
CA VAL A 532 -8.05 -19.92 -11.12
C VAL A 532 -8.06 -21.46 -11.05
N TYR A 533 -8.95 -22.11 -10.30
CA TYR A 533 -9.08 -23.57 -10.30
C TYR A 533 -9.52 -24.18 -11.64
N GLN A 534 -10.04 -23.38 -12.58
CA GLN A 534 -10.35 -23.83 -13.94
C GLN A 534 -9.21 -23.59 -14.93
N LEU A 535 -8.22 -22.78 -14.55
CA LEU A 535 -7.03 -22.60 -15.37
C LEU A 535 -6.05 -23.76 -15.11
N PRO A 536 -5.30 -24.23 -16.11
CA PRO A 536 -4.27 -25.25 -15.91
C PRO A 536 -3.15 -24.67 -15.03
N VAL A 537 -3.28 -24.88 -13.71
CA VAL A 537 -2.32 -24.39 -12.69
C VAL A 537 -0.92 -24.96 -12.93
N ASP A 538 -0.84 -26.16 -13.51
CA ASP A 538 0.38 -26.85 -13.91
C ASP A 538 1.21 -26.08 -14.96
N LYS A 539 0.61 -25.09 -15.63
CA LYS A 539 1.26 -24.25 -16.64
C LYS A 539 1.53 -22.82 -16.20
N MET A 540 1.19 -22.45 -14.96
CA MET A 540 1.46 -21.11 -14.47
C MET A 540 2.96 -20.95 -14.22
N PRO A 541 3.61 -19.89 -14.75
CA PRO A 541 5.04 -19.68 -14.52
C PRO A 541 5.38 -19.64 -13.02
N GLU A 542 6.48 -20.27 -12.61
CA GLU A 542 6.83 -20.40 -11.18
C GLU A 542 7.31 -19.08 -10.57
N THR A 543 7.93 -18.20 -11.36
CA THR A 543 8.49 -16.94 -10.85
C THR A 543 7.40 -15.90 -10.61
N SER A 544 7.23 -15.47 -9.36
CA SER A 544 6.39 -14.31 -9.03
C SER A 544 7.12 -12.99 -9.29
N CYS A 545 6.36 -11.97 -9.66
CA CYS A 545 6.84 -10.60 -9.79
C CYS A 545 5.78 -9.62 -9.26
N ASN A 546 6.22 -8.48 -8.75
CA ASN A 546 5.30 -7.39 -8.36
C ASN A 546 4.45 -6.93 -9.53
N ASN A 547 4.98 -7.02 -10.75
CA ASN A 547 4.24 -6.67 -11.95
C ASN A 547 3.15 -7.67 -12.32
N ASP A 548 3.08 -8.87 -11.74
CA ASP A 548 2.08 -9.87 -12.13
C ASP A 548 0.63 -9.38 -12.01
N ILE A 549 0.38 -8.35 -11.19
CA ILE A 549 -0.95 -7.77 -10.92
C ILE A 549 -1.11 -6.36 -11.49
N GLU A 550 -0.14 -5.84 -12.23
CA GLU A 550 -0.08 -4.42 -12.62
C GLU A 550 -0.77 -4.18 -13.97
N PHE A 551 -2.06 -4.53 -14.01
CA PHE A 551 -2.87 -4.44 -15.23
C PHE A 551 -3.16 -3.00 -15.68
N ASP A 552 -3.12 -2.03 -14.78
CA ASP A 552 -3.24 -0.62 -15.17
C ASP A 552 -2.00 -0.12 -15.90
N LEU A 553 -0.83 -0.60 -15.51
CA LEU A 553 0.40 -0.34 -16.25
C LEU A 553 0.37 -1.00 -17.62
N LEU A 554 -0.11 -2.25 -17.71
CA LEU A 554 -0.35 -2.94 -18.97
C LEU A 554 -1.28 -2.13 -19.89
N ARG A 555 -2.44 -1.68 -19.40
CA ARG A 555 -3.39 -0.85 -20.18
C ARG A 555 -2.72 0.35 -20.82
N ARG A 556 -1.93 1.11 -20.06
CA ARG A 556 -1.23 2.31 -20.56
C ARG A 556 -0.18 1.98 -21.62
N ASN A 557 0.59 0.92 -21.41
CA ASN A 557 1.64 0.51 -22.33
C ASN A 557 1.10 -0.16 -23.60
N MET A 558 -0.02 -0.90 -23.51
CA MET A 558 -0.69 -1.50 -24.66
C MET A 558 -1.44 -0.45 -25.50
N CYS A 559 -2.03 0.54 -24.85
CA CYS A 559 -2.89 1.55 -25.47
C CYS A 559 -2.29 2.97 -25.31
N PRO A 560 -1.07 3.23 -25.84
CA PRO A 560 -0.44 4.53 -25.65
C PRO A 560 -1.30 5.64 -26.25
N GLY A 561 -1.56 6.69 -25.46
CA GLY A 561 -2.42 7.81 -25.86
C GLY A 561 -3.91 7.63 -25.59
N PHE A 562 -4.37 6.46 -25.16
CA PHE A 562 -5.72 6.26 -24.67
C PHE A 562 -5.75 6.34 -23.14
N VAL A 563 -6.21 7.49 -22.65
CA VAL A 563 -6.30 7.80 -21.22
C VAL A 563 -7.75 8.10 -20.86
N PRO A 564 -8.63 7.08 -20.82
CA PRO A 564 -9.99 7.32 -20.40
C PRO A 564 -9.98 7.71 -18.91
N ARG A 565 -10.92 8.55 -18.49
CA ARG A 565 -11.08 8.89 -17.07
C ARG A 565 -11.30 7.64 -16.21
N PHE A 566 -12.00 6.66 -16.78
CA PHE A 566 -12.20 5.33 -16.21
C PHE A 566 -12.07 4.29 -17.32
N TRP A 567 -11.35 3.22 -17.05
CA TRP A 567 -11.42 2.01 -17.85
C TRP A 567 -12.78 1.33 -17.64
N GLY A 568 -13.23 0.53 -18.60
CA GLY A 568 -14.53 -0.13 -18.53
C GLY A 568 -14.63 -1.12 -17.36
N PRO A 569 -15.84 -1.61 -17.05
CA PRO A 569 -17.07 -1.43 -17.81
C PRO A 569 -17.62 0.01 -17.73
N TYR A 570 -18.00 0.54 -18.88
CA TYR A 570 -18.73 1.78 -19.00
C TYR A 570 -20.19 1.54 -18.62
N THR A 571 -20.75 2.41 -17.80
CA THR A 571 -22.17 2.48 -17.44
C THR A 571 -22.75 3.78 -17.98
N GLU A 572 -24.07 3.90 -18.01
CA GLU A 572 -24.72 5.17 -18.32
C GLU A 572 -24.16 6.31 -17.45
N LYS A 573 -24.00 6.06 -16.14
CA LYS A 573 -23.45 7.02 -15.18
C LYS A 573 -22.00 7.42 -15.49
N SER A 574 -21.14 6.48 -15.86
CA SER A 574 -19.75 6.81 -16.20
C SER A 574 -19.69 7.65 -17.49
N ASP A 575 -20.55 7.39 -18.47
CA ASP A 575 -20.62 8.17 -19.71
C ASP A 575 -21.11 9.60 -19.47
N PHE A 576 -22.02 9.83 -18.51
CA PHE A 576 -22.38 11.19 -18.10
C PHE A 576 -21.20 11.93 -17.47
N VAL A 577 -20.36 11.26 -16.68
CA VAL A 577 -19.16 11.86 -16.06
C VAL A 577 -18.06 12.13 -17.09
N LEU A 578 -17.99 11.34 -18.17
CA LEU A 578 -17.07 11.57 -19.29
C LEU A 578 -17.43 12.82 -20.11
N GLN A 579 -18.72 13.17 -20.22
CA GLN A 579 -19.20 14.31 -21.01
C GLN A 579 -18.99 15.69 -20.38
N ILE A 580 -18.64 15.77 -19.09
CA ILE A 580 -18.46 17.05 -18.40
C ILE A 580 -17.00 17.55 -18.55
N GLY A 581 -16.12 16.78 -19.22
CA GLY A 581 -14.69 17.10 -19.38
C GLY A 581 -14.15 17.10 -20.81
N GLU A 582 -14.98 16.84 -21.82
CA GLU A 582 -14.73 17.17 -23.24
C GLU A 582 -15.45 18.48 -23.57
#